data_AF-A0A6I7N2Q7-F1
#
_entry.id   AF-A0A6I7N2Q7-F1
#
_cell.length_a   1.000
_cell.length_b   1.000
_cell.length_c   1.000
_cell.angle_alpha   90.00
_cell.angle_beta   90.00
_cell.angle_gamma   90.00
#
_symmetry.space_group_name_H-M   'P 1'
#
loop_
_entity.id
_entity.type
_entity.pdbx_description
1 polymer ?
#
loop_
_entity_poly.entity_id
_entity_poly.type
_entity_poly.pdbx_seq_one_letter_code
_entity_poly.pdbx_strand_id
1 'polypeptide(L)'
;MLNAYPDSVGGKLSDLVTLLKRPELANAFSLLYILPTFFNSDLDRGFSIIDYGINQELVLPQDLDELDRLGIMFKFDLILNHLSVASPQFRDLLEHGDASEYKDFFVDWNAFWSCCSQPGDDGYVIPHDEHLQKLFLRKPGLPILKVGFPDGSERPYWNTFYQQVSYRPVSATAFAGLRGVTPETAAQIATTINAAIETEPDIDRIYLDRHDYLRDEIHAILKGHRSYLGQMDLNARSEKVWEFYDQTLRQLHDYGAKIIRLDAFAYLHKEPGQANFFNKPGTWDYLQRLRDMARQYDLVIFPEVHAEYGKGLHREVAHEGYPIYDFFLPGLVVDALDRAVTAPLLRWIEEIKTHRLQTINMLGCHDGIPVLDLRGAEVDGVYQSGLLGDPEIEAVVERIIARGGRVKNLYGPDGRKIAYYQVNATFYSALGEDDRKLLLARAIQLFMPGIPQIWYLDLFAGRNDHVAADRGGAAGHKEINRSNLSNEEIEARLGWPVVQEQLTMIRLRNTSDAFNGELTVHPAAPDCLHLSWHHQGSTATLRANLRSCAFTISARDASGAETLIVNQQGKG
;
A
#
# COMPACT_ATOMS: atom_id res chain seq x y z
N MET A 1 -11.74 -12.51 -0.95
CA MET A 1 -11.83 -11.07 -0.61
C MET A 1 -11.54 -10.24 -1.86
N LEU A 2 -12.42 -9.32 -2.25
CA LEU A 2 -12.12 -8.35 -3.31
C LEU A 2 -11.34 -7.16 -2.71
N ASN A 3 -10.42 -6.55 -3.46
CA ASN A 3 -9.70 -5.35 -3.09
C ASN A 3 -9.80 -4.31 -4.20
N ALA A 4 -10.27 -3.10 -3.87
CA ALA A 4 -10.49 -2.01 -4.83
C ALA A 4 -10.47 -0.65 -4.13
N TYR A 5 -10.19 0.41 -4.90
CA TYR A 5 -10.61 1.75 -4.49
C TYR A 5 -12.12 1.91 -4.74
N PRO A 6 -12.82 2.75 -3.95
CA PRO A 6 -14.19 3.15 -4.22
C PRO A 6 -14.48 3.51 -5.68
N ASP A 7 -13.54 4.17 -6.36
CA ASP A 7 -13.67 4.69 -7.73
C ASP A 7 -13.02 3.80 -8.80
N SER A 8 -12.48 2.64 -8.43
CA SER A 8 -11.78 1.73 -9.36
C SER A 8 -12.68 1.12 -10.42
N VAL A 9 -13.96 0.99 -10.13
CA VAL A 9 -14.99 0.38 -10.96
C VAL A 9 -16.06 1.42 -11.18
N GLY A 10 -16.26 1.85 -12.43
CA GLY A 10 -17.11 3.00 -12.75
C GLY A 10 -16.44 4.31 -12.32
N GLY A 11 -17.01 4.97 -11.31
CA GLY A 11 -16.40 6.15 -10.69
C GLY A 11 -16.75 6.34 -9.21
N LYS A 12 -17.63 5.51 -8.65
CA LYS A 12 -18.05 5.57 -7.23
C LYS A 12 -18.26 4.17 -6.68
N LEU A 13 -18.31 4.05 -5.35
CA LEU A 13 -18.55 2.76 -4.70
C LEU A 13 -19.89 2.14 -5.14
N SER A 14 -20.91 2.96 -5.42
CA SER A 14 -22.21 2.50 -5.95
C SER A 14 -22.10 1.71 -7.25
N ASP A 15 -21.13 2.02 -8.12
CA ASP A 15 -20.89 1.28 -9.36
C ASP A 15 -20.33 -0.12 -9.03
N LEU A 16 -19.38 -0.20 -8.10
CA LEU A 16 -18.87 -1.48 -7.59
C LEU A 16 -19.97 -2.31 -6.91
N VAL A 17 -20.84 -1.68 -6.13
CA VAL A 17 -22.01 -2.35 -5.53
C VAL A 17 -22.94 -2.90 -6.62
N THR A 18 -23.18 -2.13 -7.67
CA THR A 18 -24.01 -2.56 -8.82
C THR A 18 -23.38 -3.76 -9.52
N LEU A 19 -22.06 -3.75 -9.73
CA LEU A 19 -21.32 -4.89 -10.27
C LEU A 19 -21.43 -6.13 -9.36
N LEU A 20 -21.28 -5.98 -8.05
CA LEU A 20 -21.34 -7.11 -7.10
C LEU A 20 -22.73 -7.77 -7.03
N LYS A 21 -23.80 -7.05 -7.41
CA LYS A 21 -25.17 -7.59 -7.54
C LYS A 21 -25.39 -8.43 -8.80
N ARG A 22 -24.45 -8.42 -9.75
CA ARG A 22 -24.59 -9.14 -11.02
C ARG A 22 -24.54 -10.67 -10.80
N PRO A 23 -25.35 -11.46 -11.52
CA PRO A 23 -25.34 -12.93 -11.43
C PRO A 23 -23.97 -13.57 -11.67
N GLU A 24 -23.14 -12.95 -12.50
CA GLU A 24 -21.77 -13.35 -12.81
C GLU A 24 -20.88 -13.36 -11.55
N LEU A 25 -21.11 -12.41 -10.62
CA LEU A 25 -20.35 -12.28 -9.37
C LEU A 25 -21.05 -12.91 -8.16
N ALA A 26 -22.24 -13.48 -8.32
CA ALA A 26 -22.98 -14.11 -7.24
C ALA A 26 -22.10 -15.12 -6.48
N ASN A 27 -22.02 -14.95 -5.16
CA ASN A 27 -21.22 -15.76 -4.24
C ASN A 27 -19.70 -15.80 -4.54
N ALA A 28 -19.16 -14.89 -5.34
CA ALA A 28 -17.72 -14.81 -5.59
C ALA A 28 -16.97 -14.19 -4.40
N PHE A 29 -17.57 -13.21 -3.72
CA PHE A 29 -16.92 -12.46 -2.65
C PHE A 29 -17.81 -12.35 -1.42
N SER A 30 -17.21 -12.53 -0.25
CA SER A 30 -17.82 -12.39 1.09
C SER A 30 -17.14 -11.32 1.95
N LEU A 31 -16.08 -10.70 1.43
CA LEU A 31 -15.27 -9.68 2.08
C LEU A 31 -14.76 -8.71 1.02
N LEU A 32 -14.88 -7.41 1.29
CA LEU A 32 -14.38 -6.33 0.46
C LEU A 32 -13.40 -5.49 1.26
N TYR A 33 -12.16 -5.43 0.78
CA TYR A 33 -11.16 -4.47 1.22
C TYR A 33 -11.34 -3.19 0.41
N ILE A 34 -11.86 -2.15 1.05
CA ILE A 34 -12.08 -0.84 0.44
C ILE A 34 -10.89 0.06 0.80
N LEU A 35 -10.20 0.56 -0.23
CA LEU A 35 -9.00 1.37 -0.04
C LEU A 35 -9.30 2.80 0.45
N PRO A 36 -8.29 3.50 1.00
CA PRO A 36 -8.48 4.67 1.85
C PRO A 36 -9.11 5.92 1.21
N THR A 37 -9.27 6.01 -0.11
CA THR A 37 -10.07 7.11 -0.73
C THR A 37 -11.55 7.06 -0.33
N PHE A 38 -11.97 5.99 0.36
CA PHE A 38 -13.23 5.94 1.11
C PHE A 38 -13.34 7.07 2.14
N PHE A 39 -12.22 7.50 2.71
CA PHE A 39 -12.16 8.58 3.70
C PHE A 39 -11.74 9.91 3.08
N ASN A 40 -12.02 11.01 3.79
CA ASN A 40 -11.54 12.34 3.42
C ASN A 40 -10.01 12.36 3.43
N SER A 41 -9.41 12.62 2.27
CA SER A 41 -7.98 12.48 2.02
C SER A 41 -7.52 13.35 0.84
N ASP A 42 -6.21 13.56 0.69
CA ASP A 42 -5.66 14.40 -0.37
C ASP A 42 -4.58 13.72 -1.23
N LEU A 43 -3.49 13.28 -0.61
CA LEU A 43 -2.28 12.78 -1.25
C LEU A 43 -2.17 11.25 -1.13
N ASP A 44 -1.32 10.64 -1.97
CA ASP A 44 -1.07 9.19 -2.02
C ASP A 44 -2.36 8.37 -2.16
N ARG A 45 -3.33 8.89 -2.92
CA ARG A 45 -4.59 8.23 -3.27
C ARG A 45 -5.27 7.61 -2.04
N GLY A 46 -5.47 8.42 -1.01
CA GLY A 46 -6.18 8.03 0.21
C GLY A 46 -5.30 7.83 1.44
N PHE A 47 -4.00 7.57 1.27
CA PHE A 47 -3.12 7.29 2.41
C PHE A 47 -2.65 8.56 3.15
N SER A 48 -3.03 9.75 2.70
CA SER A 48 -2.89 11.00 3.44
C SER A 48 -4.27 11.42 3.98
N ILE A 49 -4.64 10.87 5.14
CA ILE A 49 -5.97 11.02 5.74
C ILE A 49 -6.12 12.39 6.39
N ILE A 50 -7.18 13.11 6.03
CA ILE A 50 -7.61 14.34 6.69
C ILE A 50 -8.43 13.96 7.94
N ASP A 51 -9.45 13.11 7.74
CA ASP A 51 -10.27 12.52 8.78
C ASP A 51 -10.90 11.21 8.27
N TYR A 52 -11.41 10.39 9.20
CA TYR A 52 -12.04 9.10 8.87
C TYR A 52 -13.53 9.22 8.53
N GLY A 53 -14.03 10.43 8.24
CA GLY A 53 -15.35 10.63 7.65
C GLY A 53 -15.42 10.10 6.22
N ILE A 54 -16.62 9.66 5.82
CA ILE A 54 -16.87 9.15 4.47
C ILE A 54 -16.66 10.27 3.44
N ASN A 55 -15.84 9.99 2.43
CA ASN A 55 -15.71 10.84 1.24
C ASN A 55 -17.00 10.76 0.40
N GLN A 56 -17.87 11.76 0.58
CA GLN A 56 -19.18 11.83 -0.06
C GLN A 56 -19.13 11.98 -1.58
N GLU A 57 -17.97 12.32 -2.16
CA GLU A 57 -17.82 12.35 -3.62
C GLU A 57 -17.81 10.93 -4.20
N LEU A 58 -17.25 9.97 -3.47
CA LEU A 58 -17.01 8.60 -3.92
C LEU A 58 -17.92 7.55 -3.28
N VAL A 59 -18.44 7.81 -2.09
CA VAL A 59 -19.15 6.82 -1.28
C VAL A 59 -20.43 7.40 -0.69
N LEU A 60 -21.53 6.65 -0.82
CA LEU A 60 -22.80 6.93 -0.16
C LEU A 60 -22.99 5.97 1.03
N PRO A 61 -23.58 6.41 2.15
CA PRO A 61 -23.90 5.50 3.27
C PRO A 61 -24.76 4.30 2.84
N GLN A 62 -25.64 4.49 1.85
CA GLN A 62 -26.47 3.41 1.29
C GLN A 62 -25.64 2.31 0.62
N ASP A 63 -24.43 2.60 0.13
CA ASP A 63 -23.56 1.59 -0.45
C ASP A 63 -23.17 0.53 0.59
N LEU A 64 -22.94 0.94 1.84
CA LEU A 64 -22.64 0.04 2.95
C LEU A 64 -23.83 -0.85 3.29
N ASP A 65 -25.04 -0.28 3.34
CA ASP A 65 -26.27 -1.03 3.58
C ASP A 65 -26.52 -2.09 2.50
N GLU A 66 -26.24 -1.76 1.23
CA GLU A 66 -26.40 -2.70 0.13
C GLU A 66 -25.34 -3.81 0.14
N LEU A 67 -24.10 -3.49 0.53
CA LEU A 67 -23.04 -4.49 0.70
C LEU A 67 -23.32 -5.43 1.88
N ASP A 68 -23.85 -4.91 2.99
CA ASP A 68 -24.28 -5.73 4.13
C ASP A 68 -25.42 -6.68 3.73
N ARG A 69 -26.39 -6.22 2.93
CA ARG A 69 -27.45 -7.09 2.37
C ARG A 69 -26.92 -8.17 1.44
N LEU A 70 -25.76 -7.96 0.81
CA LEU A 70 -25.06 -8.99 0.03
C LEU A 70 -24.24 -9.96 0.91
N GLY A 71 -24.19 -9.74 2.22
CA GLY A 71 -23.37 -10.52 3.14
C GLY A 71 -21.87 -10.27 2.98
N ILE A 72 -21.49 -9.09 2.47
CA ILE A 72 -20.10 -8.72 2.24
C ILE A 72 -19.58 -7.96 3.46
N MET A 73 -18.64 -8.56 4.19
CA MET A 73 -17.95 -7.91 5.29
C MET A 73 -16.92 -6.88 4.77
N PHE A 74 -16.48 -5.96 5.64
CA PHE A 74 -15.47 -4.97 5.25
C PHE A 74 -14.12 -5.17 5.91
N LYS A 75 -13.10 -4.85 5.12
CA LYS A 75 -11.76 -4.56 5.60
C LYS A 75 -11.45 -3.10 5.25
N PHE A 76 -10.89 -2.37 6.22
CA PHE A 76 -10.42 -1.00 6.05
C PHE A 76 -8.99 -0.86 6.57
N ASP A 77 -8.36 0.24 6.20
CA ASP A 77 -7.09 0.67 6.79
C ASP A 77 -7.32 1.52 8.04
N LEU A 78 -6.46 1.32 9.03
CA LEU A 78 -6.09 2.34 9.99
C LEU A 78 -4.71 2.87 9.60
N ILE A 79 -4.67 4.06 9.01
CA ILE A 79 -3.45 4.83 8.76
C ILE A 79 -2.98 5.42 10.08
N LEU A 80 -2.29 4.61 10.85
CA LEU A 80 -1.85 4.97 12.21
C LEU A 80 -0.53 5.73 12.24
N ASN A 81 0.36 5.54 11.25
CA ASN A 81 1.68 6.17 11.31
C ASN A 81 1.62 7.68 11.09
N HIS A 82 0.64 8.20 10.34
CA HIS A 82 0.63 9.58 9.88
C HIS A 82 -0.78 10.09 9.54
N LEU A 83 -0.93 11.41 9.50
CA LEU A 83 -2.13 12.12 8.98
C LEU A 83 -1.72 13.25 8.02
N SER A 84 -2.68 13.71 7.22
CA SER A 84 -2.48 14.87 6.33
C SER A 84 -2.15 16.14 7.11
N VAL A 85 -1.36 17.03 6.51
CA VAL A 85 -1.21 18.44 6.94
C VAL A 85 -2.57 19.16 7.05
N ALA A 86 -3.56 18.75 6.26
CA ALA A 86 -4.91 19.31 6.29
C ALA A 86 -5.80 18.72 7.40
N SER A 87 -5.33 17.71 8.15
CA SER A 87 -6.06 17.15 9.29
C SER A 87 -6.39 18.22 10.34
N PRO A 88 -7.54 18.13 11.03
CA PRO A 88 -7.91 19.08 12.07
C PRO A 88 -6.81 19.29 13.12
N GLN A 89 -6.13 18.21 13.51
CA GLN A 89 -5.06 18.19 14.50
C GLN A 89 -3.84 18.97 14.02
N PHE A 90 -3.40 18.76 12.78
CA PHE A 90 -2.22 19.48 12.26
C PHE A 90 -2.55 20.94 11.95
N ARG A 91 -3.78 21.24 11.50
CA ARG A 91 -4.23 22.62 11.28
C ARG A 91 -4.28 23.42 12.58
N ASP A 92 -4.78 22.83 13.66
CA ASP A 92 -4.75 23.45 14.99
C ASP A 92 -3.32 23.72 15.46
N LEU A 93 -2.41 22.78 15.23
CA LEU A 93 -0.98 22.97 15.50
C LEU A 93 -0.38 24.13 14.69
N LEU A 94 -0.72 24.25 13.42
CA LEU A 94 -0.29 25.36 12.57
C LEU A 94 -0.92 26.70 12.96
N GLU A 95 -2.10 26.72 13.57
CA GLU A 95 -2.80 27.95 13.98
C GLU A 95 -2.34 28.45 15.36
N HIS A 96 -2.09 27.53 16.29
CA HIS A 96 -1.82 27.86 17.69
C HIS A 96 -0.38 27.58 18.14
N GLY A 97 0.42 26.91 17.30
CA GLY A 97 1.82 26.61 17.60
C GLY A 97 1.99 25.87 18.93
N ASP A 98 2.87 26.37 19.79
CA ASP A 98 3.13 25.77 21.11
C ASP A 98 1.94 25.83 22.08
N ALA A 99 0.89 26.60 21.77
CA ALA A 99 -0.35 26.66 22.55
C ALA A 99 -1.41 25.66 22.08
N SER A 100 -1.18 24.95 20.96
CA SER A 100 -2.07 23.91 20.45
C SER A 100 -2.16 22.73 21.43
N GLU A 101 -3.35 22.16 21.60
CA GLU A 101 -3.50 20.91 22.35
C GLU A 101 -2.88 19.70 21.62
N TYR A 102 -2.57 19.85 20.33
CA TYR A 102 -1.93 18.84 19.48
C TYR A 102 -0.42 19.05 19.34
N LYS A 103 0.19 19.90 20.16
CA LYS A 103 1.65 20.13 20.17
C LYS A 103 2.48 18.84 20.16
N ASP A 104 2.10 17.87 20.98
CA ASP A 104 2.79 16.58 21.10
C ASP A 104 2.14 15.47 20.26
N PHE A 105 1.14 15.78 19.41
CA PHE A 105 0.44 14.79 18.58
C PHE A 105 1.30 14.32 17.39
N PHE A 106 2.17 15.18 16.89
CA PHE A 106 3.09 14.91 15.78
C PHE A 106 4.54 14.92 16.27
N VAL A 107 5.46 14.41 15.47
CA VAL A 107 6.87 14.34 15.84
C VAL A 107 7.62 15.56 15.29
N ASP A 108 7.93 16.52 16.17
CA ASP A 108 8.89 17.60 15.87
C ASP A 108 10.29 16.99 15.75
N TRP A 109 10.91 17.16 14.58
CA TRP A 109 12.19 16.54 14.25
C TRP A 109 13.33 17.06 15.14
N ASN A 110 13.37 18.37 15.37
CA ASN A 110 14.43 18.98 16.16
C ASN A 110 14.31 18.60 17.63
N ALA A 111 13.08 18.58 18.16
CA ALA A 111 12.82 18.12 19.52
C ALA A 111 13.21 16.65 19.71
N PHE A 112 12.84 15.78 18.76
CA PHE A 112 13.13 14.34 18.80
C PHE A 112 14.65 14.07 18.87
N TRP A 113 15.46 14.82 18.11
CA TRP A 113 16.90 14.62 18.04
C TRP A 113 17.73 15.52 18.97
N SER A 114 17.08 16.28 19.85
CA SER A 114 17.72 17.28 20.72
C SER A 114 18.87 16.74 21.59
N CYS A 115 18.86 15.44 21.92
CA CYS A 115 19.89 14.80 22.75
C CYS A 115 21.10 14.25 21.96
N CYS A 116 21.01 14.11 20.63
CA CYS A 116 21.98 13.36 19.84
C CYS A 116 22.04 13.82 18.37
N SER A 117 22.22 15.13 18.17
CA SER A 117 22.35 15.73 16.86
C SER A 117 23.37 16.87 16.84
N GLN A 118 23.73 17.27 15.63
CA GLN A 118 24.50 18.47 15.34
C GLN A 118 23.62 19.48 14.56
N PRO A 119 23.92 20.79 14.62
CA PRO A 119 23.25 21.77 13.77
C PRO A 119 23.39 21.37 12.30
N GLY A 120 22.27 21.30 11.58
CA GLY A 120 22.25 21.17 10.12
C GLY A 120 22.11 22.53 9.45
N ASP A 121 22.09 22.48 8.13
CA ASP A 121 21.75 23.65 7.31
C ASP A 121 20.23 23.93 7.42
N ASP A 122 19.81 25.14 7.11
CA ASP A 122 18.39 25.53 6.97
C ASP A 122 17.47 25.25 8.18
N GLY A 123 18.03 25.22 9.41
CA GLY A 123 17.26 25.25 10.66
C GLY A 123 16.72 23.90 11.15
N TYR A 124 17.13 22.77 10.53
CA TYR A 124 16.92 21.43 11.09
C TYR A 124 18.22 20.86 11.67
N VAL A 125 18.11 19.90 12.59
CA VAL A 125 19.27 19.21 13.15
C VAL A 125 19.59 17.93 12.37
N ILE A 126 20.86 17.54 12.32
CA ILE A 126 21.32 16.30 11.69
C ILE A 126 21.67 15.31 12.81
N PRO A 127 21.03 14.12 12.87
CA PRO A 127 21.39 13.09 13.84
C PRO A 127 22.87 12.71 13.71
N HIS A 128 23.55 12.39 14.82
CA HIS A 128 24.92 11.88 14.74
C HIS A 128 25.01 10.65 13.82
N ASP A 129 26.16 10.49 13.14
CA ASP A 129 26.35 9.45 12.12
C ASP A 129 25.98 8.04 12.60
N GLU A 130 26.27 7.71 13.86
CA GLU A 130 25.93 6.42 14.49
C GLU A 130 24.42 6.14 14.59
N HIS A 131 23.59 7.18 14.55
CA HIS A 131 22.14 7.09 14.51
C HIS A 131 21.63 7.17 13.06
N LEU A 132 22.17 8.12 12.29
CA LEU A 132 21.78 8.32 10.90
C LEU A 132 21.97 7.06 10.04
N GLN A 133 23.08 6.34 10.23
CA GLN A 133 23.37 5.10 9.48
C GLN A 133 22.41 3.94 9.81
N LYS A 134 21.70 3.99 10.94
CA LYS A 134 20.71 2.97 11.33
C LYS A 134 19.33 3.25 10.77
N LEU A 135 19.02 4.51 10.45
CA LEU A 135 17.68 4.91 10.02
C LEU A 135 17.25 4.18 8.75
N PHE A 136 16.07 3.58 8.80
CA PHE A 136 15.43 2.99 7.63
C PHE A 136 14.67 4.06 6.85
N LEU A 137 15.23 4.49 5.71
CA LEU A 137 14.69 5.60 4.92
C LEU A 137 13.87 5.13 3.71
N ARG A 138 12.75 5.82 3.47
CA ARG A 138 11.80 5.54 2.39
C ARG A 138 11.88 6.50 1.21
N LYS A 139 12.69 7.55 1.33
CA LYS A 139 12.99 8.55 0.31
C LYS A 139 14.43 9.05 0.47
N PRO A 140 15.02 9.68 -0.57
CA PRO A 140 16.31 10.33 -0.45
C PRO A 140 16.29 11.46 0.58
N GLY A 141 17.37 11.62 1.33
CA GLY A 141 17.49 12.65 2.36
C GLY A 141 16.74 12.32 3.66
N LEU A 142 16.67 13.29 4.57
CA LEU A 142 16.02 13.13 5.86
C LEU A 142 14.49 13.10 5.71
N PRO A 143 13.76 12.35 6.57
CA PRO A 143 12.31 12.24 6.52
C PRO A 143 11.66 13.45 7.19
N ILE A 144 11.87 14.65 6.64
CA ILE A 144 11.37 15.92 7.20
C ILE A 144 10.51 16.68 6.20
N LEU A 145 9.49 17.39 6.70
CA LEU A 145 8.80 18.47 6.01
C LEU A 145 8.90 19.72 6.87
N LYS A 146 9.47 20.81 6.33
CA LYS A 146 9.50 22.11 7.00
C LYS A 146 8.18 22.83 6.78
N VAL A 147 7.52 23.22 7.86
CA VAL A 147 6.25 23.96 7.81
C VAL A 147 6.37 25.29 8.56
N GLY A 148 5.68 26.31 8.08
CA GLY A 148 5.67 27.65 8.70
C GLY A 148 4.69 27.74 9.86
N PHE A 149 5.08 28.44 10.92
CA PHE A 149 4.29 28.66 12.13
C PHE A 149 3.87 30.13 12.30
N PRO A 150 2.84 30.43 13.13
CA PRO A 150 2.32 31.80 13.32
C PRO A 150 3.34 32.79 13.91
N ASP A 151 4.35 32.28 14.61
CA ASP A 151 5.46 33.05 15.16
C ASP A 151 6.51 33.46 14.11
N GLY A 152 6.29 33.08 12.84
CA GLY A 152 7.21 33.32 11.73
C GLY A 152 8.35 32.29 11.62
N SER A 153 8.40 31.30 12.51
CA SER A 153 9.39 30.22 12.44
C SER A 153 9.02 29.19 11.37
N GLU A 154 10.03 28.51 10.83
CA GLU A 154 9.85 27.30 10.04
C GLU A 154 10.37 26.11 10.85
N ARG A 155 9.51 25.15 11.14
CA ARG A 155 9.85 24.00 12.00
C ARG A 155 9.83 22.71 11.17
N PRO A 156 10.86 21.85 11.28
CA PRO A 156 10.87 20.55 10.63
C PRO A 156 10.04 19.54 11.43
N TYR A 157 9.05 18.94 10.78
CA TYR A 157 8.29 17.82 11.33
C TYR A 157 8.62 16.54 10.59
N TRP A 158 8.54 15.42 11.30
CA TRP A 158 8.79 14.11 10.73
C TRP A 158 7.75 13.78 9.67
N ASN A 159 8.22 13.40 8.49
CA ASN A 159 7.43 12.97 7.35
C ASN A 159 8.19 11.85 6.63
N THR A 160 7.85 10.60 6.99
CA THR A 160 8.49 9.38 6.48
C THR A 160 8.23 9.16 4.99
N PHE A 161 7.03 9.51 4.54
CA PHE A 161 6.53 9.18 3.21
C PHE A 161 6.45 10.42 2.30
N TYR A 162 5.35 10.57 1.56
CA TYR A 162 5.18 11.58 0.54
C TYR A 162 4.93 12.97 1.15
N GLN A 163 5.37 13.98 0.40
CA GLN A 163 5.12 15.39 0.66
C GLN A 163 5.10 16.14 -0.67
N GLN A 164 4.44 17.28 -0.67
CA GLN A 164 4.46 18.24 -1.75
C GLN A 164 4.42 19.65 -1.16
N VAL A 165 5.35 20.49 -1.61
CA VAL A 165 5.33 21.92 -1.33
C VAL A 165 4.93 22.62 -2.62
N SER A 166 3.90 23.45 -2.54
CA SER A 166 3.45 24.30 -3.64
C SER A 166 3.23 25.72 -3.15
N TYR A 167 2.98 26.64 -4.07
CA TYR A 167 2.78 28.05 -3.74
C TYR A 167 1.43 28.50 -4.29
N ARG A 168 0.65 29.18 -3.45
CA ARG A 168 -0.61 29.78 -3.88
C ARG A 168 -0.32 30.97 -4.79
N PRO A 169 -1.18 31.24 -5.80
CA PRO A 169 -1.04 32.43 -6.63
C PRO A 169 -0.99 33.70 -5.79
N VAL A 170 -0.08 34.59 -6.15
CA VAL A 170 0.11 35.89 -5.51
C VAL A 170 -0.59 36.99 -6.32
N SER A 171 -1.24 37.92 -5.62
CA SER A 171 -1.78 39.12 -6.26
C SER A 171 -0.73 40.23 -6.31
N ALA A 172 -0.90 41.19 -7.23
CA ALA A 172 -0.04 42.38 -7.30
C ALA A 172 0.00 43.16 -5.97
N THR A 173 -1.08 43.12 -5.19
CA THR A 173 -1.15 43.80 -3.89
C THR A 173 -0.13 43.25 -2.87
N ALA A 174 0.29 41.99 -3.01
CA ALA A 174 1.31 41.41 -2.14
C ALA A 174 2.68 42.14 -2.25
N PHE A 175 2.96 42.76 -3.40
CA PHE A 175 4.23 43.45 -3.68
C PHE A 175 4.16 44.97 -3.51
N ALA A 176 2.98 45.54 -3.25
CA ALA A 176 2.76 46.99 -3.22
C ALA A 176 3.52 47.72 -2.10
N GLY A 177 3.96 47.01 -1.06
CA GLY A 177 4.75 47.55 0.05
C GLY A 177 6.27 47.52 -0.18
N LEU A 178 6.74 46.92 -1.28
CA LEU A 178 8.17 46.81 -1.56
C LEU A 178 8.77 48.15 -2.00
N ARG A 179 9.94 48.45 -1.46
CA ARG A 179 10.61 49.74 -1.70
C ARG A 179 10.97 49.87 -3.19
N GLY A 180 10.45 50.90 -3.84
CA GLY A 180 10.74 51.18 -5.25
C GLY A 180 9.87 50.41 -6.26
N VAL A 181 8.86 49.67 -5.81
CA VAL A 181 7.93 48.94 -6.68
C VAL A 181 6.69 49.79 -6.98
N THR A 182 6.45 50.10 -8.26
CA THR A 182 5.21 50.75 -8.72
C THR A 182 4.07 49.72 -8.87
N PRO A 183 2.79 50.12 -8.93
CA PRO A 183 1.69 49.20 -9.18
C PRO A 183 1.85 48.36 -10.46
N GLU A 184 2.38 48.96 -11.53
CA GLU A 184 2.66 48.25 -12.79
C GLU A 184 3.78 47.21 -12.61
N THR A 185 4.82 47.56 -11.84
CA THR A 185 5.92 46.67 -11.51
C THR A 185 5.44 45.50 -10.65
N ALA A 186 4.59 45.78 -9.65
CA ALA A 186 3.97 44.75 -8.80
C ALA A 186 3.11 43.77 -9.61
N ALA A 187 2.35 44.27 -10.60
CA ALA A 187 1.56 43.42 -11.49
C ALA A 187 2.42 42.52 -12.38
N GLN A 188 3.55 43.05 -12.88
CA GLN A 188 4.52 42.27 -13.66
C GLN A 188 5.17 41.18 -12.81
N ILE A 189 5.65 41.52 -11.61
CA ILE A 189 6.23 40.56 -10.66
C ILE A 189 5.23 39.44 -10.36
N ALA A 190 3.98 39.78 -10.01
CA ALA A 190 2.94 38.78 -9.75
C ALA A 190 2.68 37.86 -10.95
N THR A 191 2.66 38.41 -12.17
CA THR A 191 2.46 37.62 -13.39
C THR A 191 3.63 36.66 -13.63
N THR A 192 4.86 37.15 -13.54
CA THR A 192 6.08 36.33 -13.71
C THR A 192 6.15 35.21 -12.69
N ILE A 193 5.86 35.52 -11.42
CA ILE A 193 5.87 34.54 -10.33
C ILE A 193 4.78 33.50 -10.51
N ASN A 194 3.53 33.91 -10.81
CA ASN A 194 2.44 32.96 -10.96
C ASN A 194 2.70 32.00 -12.15
N ALA A 195 3.28 32.50 -13.24
CA ALA A 195 3.72 31.65 -14.35
C ALA A 195 4.88 30.71 -13.96
N ALA A 196 5.81 31.18 -13.13
CA ALA A 196 6.93 30.37 -12.67
C ALA A 196 6.50 29.27 -11.69
N ILE A 197 5.62 29.56 -10.74
CA ILE A 197 5.12 28.61 -9.73
C ILE A 197 4.40 27.41 -10.37
N GLU A 198 3.82 27.57 -11.56
CA GLU A 198 3.22 26.46 -12.31
C GLU A 198 4.24 25.45 -12.84
N THR A 199 5.51 25.85 -12.98
CA THR A 199 6.55 25.06 -13.67
C THR A 199 7.81 24.80 -12.84
N GLU A 200 8.06 25.60 -11.80
CA GLU A 200 9.23 25.52 -10.92
C GLU A 200 8.78 25.35 -9.46
N PRO A 201 8.94 24.15 -8.87
CA PRO A 201 8.57 23.90 -7.48
C PRO A 201 9.54 24.52 -6.46
N ASP A 202 10.78 24.84 -6.86
CA ASP A 202 11.79 25.44 -6.00
C ASP A 202 11.84 26.96 -6.18
N ILE A 203 11.33 27.71 -5.20
CA ILE A 203 11.31 29.18 -5.28
C ILE A 203 12.69 29.80 -5.47
N ASP A 204 13.75 29.15 -4.97
CA ASP A 204 15.09 29.69 -5.10
C ASP A 204 15.59 29.65 -6.54
N ARG A 205 14.96 28.82 -7.38
CA ARG A 205 15.23 28.70 -8.81
C ARG A 205 14.33 29.55 -9.69
N ILE A 206 13.32 30.21 -9.11
CA ILE A 206 12.44 31.09 -9.89
C ILE A 206 13.27 32.22 -10.50
N TYR A 207 13.16 32.33 -11.82
CA TYR A 207 13.78 33.39 -12.60
C TYR A 207 12.95 34.67 -12.48
N LEU A 208 13.47 35.66 -11.75
CA LEU A 208 12.80 36.95 -11.49
C LEU A 208 13.12 38.02 -12.55
N ASP A 209 13.82 37.64 -13.62
CA ASP A 209 14.24 38.53 -14.70
C ASP A 209 14.89 39.83 -14.17
N ARG A 210 14.45 41.00 -14.66
CA ARG A 210 14.95 42.32 -14.22
C ARG A 210 14.60 42.68 -12.76
N HIS A 211 13.85 41.84 -12.06
CA HIS A 211 13.42 42.06 -10.67
C HIS A 211 14.25 41.28 -9.64
N ASP A 212 15.37 40.68 -10.06
CA ASP A 212 16.27 39.91 -9.21
C ASP A 212 16.82 40.71 -8.00
N TYR A 213 16.88 42.04 -8.10
CA TYR A 213 17.27 42.91 -7.00
C TYR A 213 16.30 42.91 -5.81
N LEU A 214 15.09 42.36 -5.98
CA LEU A 214 14.06 42.19 -4.93
C LEU A 214 13.93 40.72 -4.49
N ARG A 215 14.91 39.87 -4.84
CA ARG A 215 14.82 38.42 -4.65
C ARG A 215 14.47 38.05 -3.21
N ASP A 216 15.17 38.63 -2.24
CA ASP A 216 14.98 38.30 -0.82
C ASP A 216 13.58 38.71 -0.33
N GLU A 217 13.10 39.90 -0.71
CA GLU A 217 11.78 40.36 -0.32
C GLU A 217 10.65 39.58 -1.02
N ILE A 218 10.85 39.23 -2.30
CA ILE A 218 9.93 38.38 -3.05
C ILE A 218 9.88 36.98 -2.41
N HIS A 219 11.04 36.38 -2.12
CA HIS A 219 11.10 35.07 -1.47
C HIS A 219 10.39 35.10 -0.10
N ALA A 220 10.56 36.15 0.69
CA ALA A 220 9.84 36.31 1.95
C ALA A 220 8.30 36.34 1.76
N ILE A 221 7.81 37.02 0.72
CA ILE A 221 6.38 37.02 0.36
C ILE A 221 5.92 35.62 -0.08
N LEU A 222 6.71 34.92 -0.91
CA LEU A 222 6.37 33.58 -1.39
C LEU A 222 6.34 32.55 -0.28
N LYS A 223 7.23 32.65 0.71
CA LYS A 223 7.19 31.81 1.92
C LYS A 223 5.83 31.88 2.62
N GLY A 224 5.22 33.06 2.70
CA GLY A 224 3.87 33.24 3.25
C GLY A 224 2.73 32.67 2.39
N HIS A 225 3.00 32.38 1.12
CA HIS A 225 2.03 31.79 0.18
C HIS A 225 2.19 30.29 0.00
N ARG A 226 3.12 29.65 0.71
CA ARG A 226 3.30 28.19 0.68
C ARG A 226 2.02 27.46 1.05
N SER A 227 1.83 26.34 0.38
CA SER A 227 0.85 25.31 0.66
C SER A 227 1.58 23.99 0.76
N TYR A 228 1.13 23.15 1.70
CA TYR A 228 1.77 21.90 2.02
C TYR A 228 0.77 20.77 1.89
N LEU A 229 1.17 19.69 1.24
CA LEU A 229 0.58 18.37 1.40
C LEU A 229 1.65 17.46 2.00
N GLY A 230 1.27 16.60 2.92
CA GLY A 230 2.25 15.74 3.59
C GLY A 230 1.61 14.77 4.55
N GLN A 231 2.22 13.60 4.61
CA GLN A 231 1.91 12.52 5.55
C GLN A 231 2.71 12.73 6.84
N MET A 232 2.18 13.53 7.76
CA MET A 232 2.87 13.95 9.00
C MET A 232 2.82 12.84 10.04
N ASP A 233 4.00 12.36 10.47
CA ASP A 233 4.09 11.22 11.37
C ASP A 233 3.53 11.53 12.77
N LEU A 234 2.69 10.61 13.27
CA LEU A 234 2.09 10.70 14.59
C LEU A 234 3.09 10.30 15.68
N ASN A 235 3.00 10.98 16.81
CA ASN A 235 3.79 10.66 17.99
C ASN A 235 3.06 9.66 18.87
N ALA A 236 3.34 8.36 18.70
CA ALA A 236 2.73 7.29 19.49
C ALA A 236 3.09 7.31 21.00
N ARG A 237 3.92 8.25 21.47
CA ARG A 237 4.10 8.52 22.91
C ARG A 237 3.02 9.42 23.50
N SER A 238 2.20 10.07 22.66
CA SER A 238 1.11 10.94 23.07
C SER A 238 -0.17 10.15 23.29
N GLU A 239 -0.79 10.29 24.45
CA GLU A 239 -2.07 9.66 24.75
C GLU A 239 -3.21 10.18 23.85
N LYS A 240 -3.13 11.42 23.36
CA LYS A 240 -4.10 11.95 22.38
C LYS A 240 -4.09 11.15 21.07
N VAL A 241 -2.94 10.62 20.66
CA VAL A 241 -2.84 9.75 19.47
C VAL A 241 -3.55 8.42 19.73
N TRP A 242 -3.45 7.88 20.94
CA TRP A 242 -4.17 6.66 21.33
C TRP A 242 -5.67 6.88 21.47
N GLU A 243 -6.10 8.02 22.02
CA GLU A 243 -7.52 8.42 22.02
C GLU A 243 -8.07 8.52 20.58
N PHE A 244 -7.29 9.09 19.67
CA PHE A 244 -7.63 9.15 18.25
C PHE A 244 -7.75 7.75 17.62
N TYR A 245 -6.84 6.82 17.92
CA TYR A 245 -6.94 5.45 17.43
C TYR A 245 -8.19 4.74 17.95
N ASP A 246 -8.56 4.94 19.22
CA ASP A 246 -9.77 4.35 19.82
C ASP A 246 -11.03 4.82 19.10
N GLN A 247 -11.16 6.15 18.93
CA GLN A 247 -12.27 6.78 18.23
C GLN A 247 -12.34 6.30 16.77
N THR A 248 -11.20 6.16 16.11
CA THR A 248 -11.14 5.69 14.73
C THR A 248 -11.57 4.22 14.63
N LEU A 249 -11.08 3.34 15.51
CA LEU A 249 -11.50 1.93 15.53
C LEU A 249 -13.00 1.80 15.73
N ARG A 250 -13.58 2.57 16.66
CA ARG A 250 -15.03 2.63 16.86
C ARG A 250 -15.76 3.06 15.58
N GLN A 251 -15.30 4.13 14.93
CA GLN A 251 -15.91 4.64 13.70
C GLN A 251 -15.84 3.61 12.56
N LEU A 252 -14.72 2.91 12.41
CA LEU A 252 -14.58 1.84 11.42
C LEU A 252 -15.51 0.66 11.71
N HIS A 253 -15.68 0.30 12.99
CA HIS A 253 -16.68 -0.68 13.40
C HIS A 253 -18.10 -0.23 13.03
N ASP A 254 -18.45 1.04 13.28
CA ASP A 254 -19.77 1.60 12.95
C ASP A 254 -20.03 1.59 11.43
N TYR A 255 -18.98 1.60 10.59
CA TYR A 255 -19.09 1.38 9.15
C TYR A 255 -19.23 -0.10 8.73
N GLY A 256 -19.19 -1.05 9.67
CA GLY A 256 -19.34 -2.48 9.42
C GLY A 256 -18.00 -3.24 9.24
N ALA A 257 -16.87 -2.64 9.63
CA ALA A 257 -15.57 -3.30 9.54
C ALA A 257 -15.50 -4.60 10.37
N LYS A 258 -14.74 -5.57 9.84
CA LYS A 258 -14.34 -6.79 10.57
C LYS A 258 -12.82 -6.93 10.67
N ILE A 259 -12.09 -6.44 9.66
CA ILE A 259 -10.63 -6.49 9.63
C ILE A 259 -10.09 -5.08 9.46
N ILE A 260 -9.13 -4.71 10.31
CA ILE A 260 -8.42 -3.43 10.22
C ILE A 260 -6.98 -3.70 9.82
N ARG A 261 -6.59 -3.30 8.61
CA ARG A 261 -5.19 -3.30 8.20
C ARG A 261 -4.47 -2.16 8.92
N LEU A 262 -3.35 -2.47 9.58
CA LEU A 262 -2.49 -1.45 10.18
C LEU A 262 -1.43 -1.04 9.14
N ASP A 263 -1.69 0.07 8.45
CA ASP A 263 -0.80 0.58 7.41
C ASP A 263 0.52 1.07 7.99
N ALA A 264 1.64 0.64 7.40
CA ALA A 264 2.97 1.13 7.76
C ALA A 264 3.28 1.07 9.27
N PHE A 265 2.69 0.13 10.02
CA PHE A 265 2.81 0.13 11.49
C PHE A 265 4.25 -0.09 11.98
N ALA A 266 5.09 -0.75 11.17
CA ALA A 266 6.51 -0.94 11.48
C ALA A 266 7.25 0.39 11.67
N TYR A 267 6.74 1.50 11.10
CA TYR A 267 7.34 2.83 11.21
C TYR A 267 6.82 3.65 12.40
N LEU A 268 5.80 3.17 13.10
CA LEU A 268 5.12 3.94 14.16
C LEU A 268 6.03 4.22 15.34
N HIS A 269 6.74 3.19 15.82
CA HIS A 269 7.63 3.32 16.97
C HIS A 269 8.95 3.98 16.56
N LYS A 270 9.19 5.17 17.09
CA LYS A 270 10.40 5.97 16.83
C LYS A 270 11.19 6.18 18.12
N GLU A 271 12.49 5.91 18.07
CA GLU A 271 13.44 6.12 19.17
C GLU A 271 14.80 6.58 18.60
N PRO A 272 15.46 7.60 19.20
CA PRO A 272 16.82 7.95 18.83
C PRO A 272 17.77 6.75 18.95
N GLY A 273 18.63 6.57 17.94
CA GLY A 273 19.62 5.49 17.88
C GLY A 273 19.09 4.11 17.48
N GLN A 274 17.79 3.96 17.23
CA GLN A 274 17.17 2.77 16.64
C GLN A 274 16.94 2.94 15.13
N ALA A 275 16.62 1.85 14.44
CA ALA A 275 16.37 1.87 13.00
C ALA A 275 15.08 2.60 12.61
N ASN A 276 14.12 2.70 13.53
CA ASN A 276 12.78 3.24 13.31
C ASN A 276 12.00 2.47 12.24
N PHE A 277 12.26 1.17 12.20
CA PHE A 277 11.52 0.16 11.47
C PHE A 277 11.45 -1.09 12.35
N PHE A 278 10.25 -1.42 12.82
CA PHE A 278 9.96 -2.53 13.74
C PHE A 278 10.89 -2.53 14.96
N ASN A 279 10.98 -1.40 15.67
CA ASN A 279 11.82 -1.29 16.87
C ASN A 279 11.27 -2.21 17.98
N LYS A 280 12.13 -3.06 18.55
CA LYS A 280 11.76 -3.98 19.64
C LYS A 280 12.30 -3.47 20.98
N PRO A 281 11.55 -3.63 22.09
CA PRO A 281 10.21 -4.23 22.20
C PRO A 281 9.05 -3.29 21.84
N GLY A 282 9.27 -1.98 21.70
CA GLY A 282 8.17 -1.00 21.68
C GLY A 282 7.13 -1.16 20.56
N THR A 283 7.49 -1.69 19.39
CA THR A 283 6.50 -2.05 18.36
C THR A 283 5.53 -3.14 18.83
N TRP A 284 5.99 -4.10 19.63
CA TRP A 284 5.12 -5.14 20.21
C TRP A 284 4.17 -4.56 21.26
N ASP A 285 4.66 -3.67 22.12
CA ASP A 285 3.83 -3.00 23.13
C ASP A 285 2.69 -2.21 22.45
N TYR A 286 3.01 -1.48 21.36
CA TYR A 286 2.02 -0.75 20.59
C TYR A 286 1.02 -1.68 19.89
N LEU A 287 1.49 -2.78 19.31
CA LEU A 287 0.63 -3.74 18.61
C LEU A 287 -0.32 -4.47 19.60
N GLN A 288 0.15 -4.76 20.81
CA GLN A 288 -0.69 -5.31 21.88
C GLN A 288 -1.77 -4.31 22.31
N ARG A 289 -1.38 -3.04 22.55
CA ARG A 289 -2.34 -1.99 22.92
C ARG A 289 -3.42 -1.81 21.86
N LEU A 290 -3.04 -1.75 20.57
CA LEU A 290 -4.00 -1.69 19.45
C LEU A 290 -4.91 -2.93 19.40
N ARG A 291 -4.38 -4.13 19.65
CA ARG A 291 -5.18 -5.36 19.70
C ARG A 291 -6.26 -5.30 20.77
N ASP A 292 -5.90 -4.83 21.96
CA ASP A 292 -6.81 -4.77 23.09
C ASP A 292 -7.89 -3.69 22.90
N MET A 293 -7.57 -2.58 22.23
CA MET A 293 -8.55 -1.58 21.80
C MET A 293 -9.51 -2.15 20.75
N ALA A 294 -8.98 -2.75 19.68
CA ALA A 294 -9.77 -3.30 18.59
C ALA A 294 -10.74 -4.42 19.04
N ARG A 295 -10.34 -5.22 20.03
CA ARG A 295 -11.20 -6.25 20.64
C ARG A 295 -12.47 -5.69 21.29
N GLN A 296 -12.46 -4.45 21.76
CA GLN A 296 -13.66 -3.81 22.33
C GLN A 296 -14.75 -3.58 21.29
N TYR A 297 -14.38 -3.58 20.01
CA TYR A 297 -15.26 -3.35 18.86
C TYR A 297 -15.37 -4.60 17.96
N ASP A 298 -15.01 -5.79 18.44
CA ASP A 298 -15.02 -7.04 17.65
C ASP A 298 -14.22 -6.94 16.33
N LEU A 299 -13.14 -6.15 16.32
CA LEU A 299 -12.28 -5.95 15.15
C LEU A 299 -11.03 -6.84 15.23
N VAL A 300 -10.68 -7.44 14.09
CA VAL A 300 -9.41 -8.15 13.91
C VAL A 300 -8.39 -7.17 13.33
N ILE A 301 -7.33 -6.87 14.09
CA ILE A 301 -6.22 -6.08 13.54
C ILE A 301 -5.26 -6.96 12.73
N PHE A 302 -4.75 -6.38 11.65
CA PHE A 302 -3.96 -7.08 10.67
C PHE A 302 -2.73 -6.23 10.27
N PRO A 303 -1.57 -6.49 10.88
CA PRO A 303 -0.36 -5.73 10.64
C PRO A 303 0.19 -5.92 9.22
N GLU A 304 0.43 -4.82 8.50
CA GLU A 304 1.19 -4.88 7.24
C GLU A 304 2.70 -4.75 7.49
N VAL A 305 3.45 -5.82 7.21
CA VAL A 305 4.91 -5.82 7.29
C VAL A 305 5.51 -6.34 5.99
N HIS A 306 6.30 -5.50 5.35
CA HIS A 306 7.26 -5.93 4.33
C HIS A 306 8.62 -6.16 4.95
N ALA A 307 9.10 -7.40 4.93
CA ALA A 307 10.41 -7.75 5.44
C ALA A 307 11.00 -8.93 4.66
N GLU A 308 12.33 -8.95 4.54
CA GLU A 308 13.06 -10.08 3.96
C GLU A 308 12.72 -11.37 4.72
N TYR A 309 12.33 -12.42 4.00
CA TYR A 309 11.98 -13.73 4.57
C TYR A 309 13.05 -14.24 5.54
N GLY A 310 14.33 -14.05 5.21
CA GLY A 310 15.45 -14.49 6.05
C GLY A 310 15.48 -13.87 7.45
N LYS A 311 14.83 -12.72 7.66
CA LYS A 311 14.71 -12.10 8.99
C LYS A 311 13.76 -12.87 9.92
N GLY A 312 12.90 -13.72 9.39
CA GLY A 312 11.95 -14.52 10.18
C GLY A 312 10.84 -13.71 10.85
N LEU A 313 10.71 -12.41 10.55
CA LEU A 313 9.76 -11.50 11.19
C LEU A 313 8.30 -11.95 11.00
N HIS A 314 7.97 -12.55 9.85
CA HIS A 314 6.64 -13.13 9.60
C HIS A 314 6.29 -14.23 10.60
N ARG A 315 7.28 -15.05 11.02
CA ARG A 315 7.08 -16.08 12.05
C ARG A 315 6.93 -15.47 13.44
N GLU A 316 7.68 -14.41 13.74
CA GLU A 316 7.53 -13.70 15.01
C GLU A 316 6.12 -13.09 15.13
N VAL A 317 5.65 -12.39 14.09
CA VAL A 317 4.29 -11.80 14.05
C VAL A 317 3.21 -12.88 14.19
N ALA A 318 3.37 -14.00 13.48
CA ALA A 318 2.45 -15.13 13.60
C ALA A 318 2.49 -15.79 14.99
N HIS A 319 3.67 -15.90 15.62
CA HIS A 319 3.83 -16.46 16.96
C HIS A 319 3.12 -15.61 18.01
N GLU A 320 3.13 -14.29 17.86
CA GLU A 320 2.38 -13.34 18.69
C GLU A 320 0.86 -13.36 18.43
N GLY A 321 0.38 -14.23 17.54
CA GLY A 321 -1.03 -14.48 17.27
C GLY A 321 -1.66 -13.51 16.28
N TYR A 322 -0.85 -12.85 15.45
CA TYR A 322 -1.34 -11.96 14.39
C TYR A 322 -1.33 -12.66 13.03
N PRO A 323 -2.35 -12.45 12.18
CA PRO A 323 -2.29 -12.88 10.80
C PRO A 323 -1.24 -12.06 10.03
N ILE A 324 -0.67 -12.64 8.97
CA ILE A 324 0.32 -11.98 8.11
C ILE A 324 -0.17 -11.84 6.67
N TYR A 325 0.34 -10.84 5.94
CA TYR A 325 0.25 -10.86 4.49
C TYR A 325 1.22 -11.90 3.92
N ASP A 326 0.76 -12.66 2.93
CA ASP A 326 1.66 -13.50 2.13
C ASP A 326 2.21 -12.67 0.97
N PHE A 327 3.21 -11.84 1.29
CA PHE A 327 3.97 -11.08 0.30
C PHE A 327 5.01 -11.91 -0.45
N PHE A 328 5.18 -13.18 -0.09
CA PHE A 328 6.08 -14.09 -0.78
C PHE A 328 5.41 -14.71 -2.02
N LEU A 329 4.13 -15.06 -1.92
CA LEU A 329 3.38 -15.72 -3.00
C LEU A 329 3.45 -15.00 -4.36
N PRO A 330 3.28 -13.67 -4.48
CA PRO A 330 3.31 -13.00 -5.79
C PRO A 330 4.59 -13.29 -6.57
N GLY A 331 5.75 -13.10 -5.95
CA GLY A 331 7.05 -13.34 -6.59
C GLY A 331 7.32 -14.82 -6.83
N LEU A 332 6.92 -15.70 -5.90
CA LEU A 332 7.03 -17.15 -6.07
C LEU A 332 6.20 -17.68 -7.24
N VAL A 333 5.00 -17.14 -7.47
CA VAL A 333 4.14 -17.53 -8.58
C VAL A 333 4.71 -17.08 -9.92
N VAL A 334 5.20 -15.84 -10.01
CA VAL A 334 5.89 -15.35 -11.22
C VAL A 334 7.09 -16.24 -11.54
N ASP A 335 7.90 -16.54 -10.53
CA ASP A 335 9.06 -17.40 -10.66
C ASP A 335 8.70 -18.84 -11.10
N ALA A 336 7.71 -19.44 -10.44
CA ALA A 336 7.25 -20.79 -10.73
C ALA A 336 6.75 -20.92 -12.17
N LEU A 337 5.98 -19.93 -12.66
CA LEU A 337 5.43 -19.94 -14.02
C LEU A 337 6.48 -19.62 -15.09
N ASP A 338 7.46 -18.78 -14.81
CA ASP A 338 8.49 -18.44 -15.79
C ASP A 338 9.58 -19.52 -15.92
N ARG A 339 9.93 -20.19 -14.81
CA ARG A 339 10.94 -21.26 -14.82
C ARG A 339 10.35 -22.67 -14.90
N ALA A 340 9.03 -22.80 -14.76
CA ALA A 340 8.33 -24.07 -14.63
C ALA A 340 8.89 -24.97 -13.52
N VAL A 341 9.05 -24.42 -12.31
CA VAL A 341 9.54 -25.11 -11.12
C VAL A 341 8.59 -24.92 -9.94
N THR A 342 8.33 -25.99 -9.18
CA THR A 342 7.44 -25.93 -8.01
C THR A 342 8.17 -25.84 -6.67
N ALA A 343 9.47 -26.16 -6.61
CA ALA A 343 10.16 -26.38 -5.35
C ALA A 343 10.12 -25.20 -4.36
N PRO A 344 10.38 -23.93 -4.76
CA PRO A 344 10.25 -22.79 -3.84
C PRO A 344 8.83 -22.60 -3.31
N LEU A 345 7.83 -22.74 -4.18
CA LEU A 345 6.41 -22.63 -3.81
C LEU A 345 6.00 -23.74 -2.83
N LEU A 346 6.42 -25.00 -3.09
CA LEU A 346 6.14 -26.14 -2.20
C LEU A 346 6.80 -25.99 -0.84
N ARG A 347 8.03 -25.45 -0.78
CA ARG A 347 8.70 -25.11 0.48
C ARG A 347 7.87 -24.13 1.30
N TRP A 348 7.36 -23.08 0.64
CA TRP A 348 6.53 -22.08 1.31
C TRP A 348 5.19 -22.65 1.79
N ILE A 349 4.51 -23.46 0.96
CA ILE A 349 3.27 -24.16 1.35
C ILE A 349 3.50 -25.01 2.61
N GLU A 350 4.61 -25.74 2.68
CA GLU A 350 4.91 -26.58 3.82
C GLU A 350 5.22 -25.77 5.09
N GLU A 351 5.86 -24.61 4.95
CA GLU A 351 6.09 -23.69 6.08
C GLU A 351 4.77 -23.13 6.63
N ILE A 352 3.87 -22.68 5.76
CA ILE A 352 2.52 -22.22 6.15
C ILE A 352 1.81 -23.30 6.96
N LYS A 353 1.83 -24.55 6.47
CA LYS A 353 1.19 -25.69 7.15
C LYS A 353 1.85 -26.03 8.48
N THR A 354 3.18 -26.15 8.49
CA THR A 354 3.96 -26.56 9.67
C THR A 354 3.79 -25.57 10.82
N HIS A 355 3.81 -24.29 10.51
CA HIS A 355 3.67 -23.22 11.51
C HIS A 355 2.23 -22.72 11.66
N ARG A 356 1.26 -23.31 10.95
CA ARG A 356 -0.16 -22.92 10.95
C ARG A 356 -0.35 -21.42 10.72
N LEU A 357 0.41 -20.86 9.78
CA LEU A 357 0.39 -19.43 9.50
C LEU A 357 -0.99 -19.02 8.98
N GLN A 358 -1.59 -18.02 9.61
CA GLN A 358 -2.80 -17.38 9.12
C GLN A 358 -2.41 -16.28 8.13
N THR A 359 -2.71 -16.49 6.85
CA THR A 359 -2.28 -15.57 5.80
C THR A 359 -3.45 -14.90 5.09
N ILE A 360 -3.25 -13.67 4.64
CA ILE A 360 -4.00 -13.08 3.53
C ILE A 360 -3.05 -13.05 2.34
N ASN A 361 -3.34 -13.86 1.32
CA ASN A 361 -2.50 -13.96 0.15
C ASN A 361 -3.03 -13.10 -1.01
N MET A 362 -2.17 -12.79 -1.98
CA MET A 362 -2.52 -11.96 -3.13
C MET A 362 -1.70 -12.33 -4.37
N LEU A 363 -2.12 -11.83 -5.52
CA LEU A 363 -1.28 -11.73 -6.72
C LEU A 363 -0.86 -10.26 -6.89
N GLY A 364 -1.73 -9.41 -7.46
CA GLY A 364 -1.61 -7.96 -7.40
C GLY A 364 -2.25 -7.35 -6.15
N CYS A 365 -1.92 -6.08 -5.89
CA CYS A 365 -2.59 -5.19 -4.94
C CYS A 365 -2.42 -3.73 -5.37
N HIS A 366 -2.70 -2.77 -4.50
CA HIS A 366 -2.54 -1.34 -4.82
C HIS A 366 -1.08 -0.88 -4.87
N ASP A 367 -0.14 -1.70 -4.38
CA ASP A 367 1.30 -1.46 -4.41
C ASP A 367 1.98 -2.34 -5.47
N GLY A 368 3.31 -2.23 -5.61
CA GLY A 368 4.07 -3.04 -6.55
C GLY A 368 4.26 -4.49 -6.06
N ILE A 369 4.63 -5.38 -6.99
CA ILE A 369 4.92 -6.79 -6.70
C ILE A 369 6.12 -6.86 -5.75
N PRO A 370 5.98 -7.46 -4.55
CA PRO A 370 7.07 -7.54 -3.58
C PRO A 370 8.16 -8.49 -4.07
N VAL A 371 9.41 -8.05 -3.99
CA VAL A 371 10.59 -8.85 -4.38
C VAL A 371 11.66 -8.89 -3.30
N LEU A 372 11.75 -7.84 -2.46
CA LEU A 372 12.60 -7.84 -1.26
C LEU A 372 12.22 -8.99 -0.31
N ASP A 373 10.91 -9.23 -0.19
CA ASP A 373 10.33 -10.15 0.78
C ASP A 373 10.82 -11.59 0.57
N LEU A 374 11.25 -11.96 -0.64
CA LEU A 374 11.76 -13.30 -0.95
C LEU A 374 13.19 -13.56 -0.48
N ARG A 375 13.93 -12.48 -0.15
CA ARG A 375 15.36 -12.51 0.09
C ARG A 375 15.74 -13.14 1.43
N GLY A 376 16.95 -13.71 1.46
CA GLY A 376 17.63 -14.05 2.71
C GLY A 376 18.14 -12.81 3.44
N ALA A 377 18.56 -12.97 4.69
CA ALA A 377 19.11 -11.89 5.50
C ALA A 377 20.12 -12.43 6.50
N GLU A 378 21.06 -11.58 6.91
CA GLU A 378 21.94 -11.88 8.04
C GLU A 378 21.22 -11.55 9.35
N VAL A 379 21.16 -12.53 10.26
CA VAL A 379 20.60 -12.39 11.60
C VAL A 379 21.63 -12.91 12.59
N ASP A 380 22.05 -12.06 13.52
CA ASP A 380 23.06 -12.35 14.55
C ASP A 380 24.37 -12.96 13.99
N GLY A 381 24.84 -12.44 12.86
CA GLY A 381 26.08 -12.90 12.20
C GLY A 381 25.92 -14.19 11.39
N VAL A 382 24.69 -14.71 11.24
CA VAL A 382 24.40 -15.94 10.49
C VAL A 382 23.46 -15.62 9.33
N TYR A 383 23.86 -15.98 8.12
CA TYR A 383 23.02 -15.81 6.93
C TYR A 383 21.89 -16.85 6.92
N GLN A 384 20.65 -16.36 6.95
CA GLN A 384 19.43 -17.12 6.76
C GLN A 384 19.02 -17.05 5.29
N SER A 385 18.84 -18.20 4.65
CA SER A 385 18.50 -18.26 3.23
C SER A 385 17.08 -17.74 2.95
N GLY A 386 16.92 -17.10 1.80
CA GLY A 386 15.63 -16.69 1.27
C GLY A 386 14.75 -17.87 0.83
N LEU A 387 13.55 -17.55 0.37
CA LEU A 387 12.71 -18.48 -0.41
C LEU A 387 13.22 -18.60 -1.85
N LEU A 388 13.85 -17.54 -2.36
CA LEU A 388 14.62 -17.51 -3.59
C LEU A 388 16.03 -16.95 -3.30
N GLY A 389 17.02 -17.37 -4.09
CA GLY A 389 18.36 -16.77 -4.07
C GLY A 389 18.40 -15.43 -4.80
N ASP A 390 19.39 -14.59 -4.49
CA ASP A 390 19.57 -13.26 -5.12
C ASP A 390 19.53 -13.32 -6.67
N PRO A 391 20.20 -14.28 -7.36
CA PRO A 391 20.11 -14.39 -8.82
C PRO A 391 18.71 -14.75 -9.36
N GLU A 392 17.93 -15.51 -8.59
CA GLU A 392 16.56 -15.86 -8.97
C GLU A 392 15.63 -14.66 -8.82
N ILE A 393 15.81 -13.88 -7.75
CA ILE A 393 15.07 -12.63 -7.52
C ILE A 393 15.40 -11.61 -8.62
N GLU A 394 16.69 -11.43 -8.95
CA GLU A 394 17.11 -10.56 -10.06
C GLU A 394 16.47 -10.96 -11.38
N ALA A 395 16.45 -12.27 -11.69
CA ALA A 395 15.82 -12.76 -12.91
C ALA A 395 14.30 -12.52 -12.94
N VAL A 396 13.60 -12.60 -11.80
CA VAL A 396 12.17 -12.23 -11.70
C VAL A 396 12.00 -10.73 -11.97
N VAL A 397 12.80 -9.89 -11.32
CA VAL A 397 12.76 -8.43 -11.50
C VAL A 397 13.01 -8.05 -12.95
N GLU A 398 14.06 -8.57 -13.57
CA GLU A 398 14.41 -8.31 -14.98
C GLU A 398 13.30 -8.72 -15.94
N ARG A 399 12.66 -9.88 -15.72
CA ARG A 399 11.52 -10.31 -16.55
C ARG A 399 10.32 -9.38 -16.43
N ILE A 400 9.98 -8.93 -15.22
CA ILE A 400 8.86 -7.99 -15.03
C ILE A 400 9.20 -6.63 -15.66
N ILE A 401 10.44 -6.14 -15.55
CA ILE A 401 10.89 -4.92 -16.22
C ILE A 401 10.82 -5.07 -17.74
N ALA A 402 11.28 -6.19 -18.29
CA ALA A 402 11.21 -6.48 -19.73
C ALA A 402 9.76 -6.51 -20.24
N ARG A 403 8.79 -6.77 -19.36
CA ARG A 403 7.34 -6.70 -19.61
C ARG A 403 6.72 -5.32 -19.30
N GLY A 404 7.55 -4.29 -19.14
CA GLY A 404 7.12 -2.90 -18.93
C GLY A 404 6.93 -2.49 -17.47
N GLY A 405 7.33 -3.33 -16.51
CA GLY A 405 7.31 -2.97 -15.08
C GLY A 405 8.35 -1.92 -14.70
N ARG A 406 8.08 -1.17 -13.63
CA ARG A 406 8.94 -0.09 -13.12
C ARG A 406 9.43 -0.39 -11.72
N VAL A 407 10.73 -0.41 -11.52
CA VAL A 407 11.34 -0.71 -10.21
C VAL A 407 11.10 0.41 -9.21
N LYS A 408 10.89 0.02 -7.95
CA LYS A 408 11.01 0.86 -6.76
C LYS A 408 12.15 0.34 -5.89
N ASN A 409 13.09 1.22 -5.55
CA ASN A 409 14.29 0.89 -4.78
C ASN A 409 14.17 1.38 -3.32
N LEU A 410 14.96 0.78 -2.42
CA LEU A 410 15.31 1.36 -1.12
C LEU A 410 16.61 2.16 -1.22
N TYR A 411 16.73 3.21 -0.40
CA TYR A 411 17.85 4.13 -0.41
C TYR A 411 18.49 4.23 0.98
N GLY A 412 19.82 4.36 1.03
CA GLY A 412 20.55 4.70 2.24
C GLY A 412 20.51 6.20 2.53
N PRO A 413 21.01 6.64 3.71
CA PRO A 413 21.13 8.05 4.05
C PRO A 413 22.02 8.84 3.08
N ASP A 414 22.97 8.16 2.44
CA ASP A 414 23.84 8.71 1.39
C ASP A 414 23.14 8.80 0.01
N GLY A 415 21.87 8.43 -0.08
CA GLY A 415 21.08 8.38 -1.30
C GLY A 415 21.41 7.21 -2.22
N ARG A 416 22.29 6.28 -1.83
CA ARG A 416 22.63 5.11 -2.67
C ARG A 416 21.57 4.04 -2.55
N LYS A 417 21.33 3.33 -3.66
CA LYS A 417 20.43 2.17 -3.71
C LYS A 417 20.95 1.05 -2.80
N ILE A 418 20.09 0.54 -1.92
CA ILE A 418 20.39 -0.60 -1.03
C ILE A 418 19.86 -1.91 -1.64
N ALA A 419 18.60 -1.92 -2.07
CA ALA A 419 17.93 -3.12 -2.56
C ALA A 419 16.74 -2.78 -3.47
N TYR A 420 16.28 -3.76 -4.24
CA TYR A 420 14.95 -3.72 -4.85
C TYR A 420 13.89 -3.88 -3.75
N TYR A 421 12.89 -3.01 -3.73
CA TYR A 421 11.76 -3.12 -2.79
C TYR A 421 10.60 -3.88 -3.45
N GLN A 422 10.08 -3.29 -4.53
CA GLN A 422 8.92 -3.75 -5.28
C GLN A 422 9.12 -3.46 -6.77
N VAL A 423 8.38 -4.17 -7.63
CA VAL A 423 8.25 -3.85 -9.06
C VAL A 423 6.81 -3.46 -9.38
N ASN A 424 6.60 -2.22 -9.82
CA ASN A 424 5.28 -1.71 -10.18
C ASN A 424 4.89 -2.25 -11.56
N ALA A 425 3.88 -3.11 -11.61
CA ALA A 425 3.25 -3.64 -12.80
C ALA A 425 1.88 -4.22 -12.42
N THR A 426 0.96 -4.30 -13.36
CA THR A 426 -0.20 -5.19 -13.21
C THR A 426 0.29 -6.65 -13.16
N PHE A 427 -0.41 -7.51 -12.41
CA PHE A 427 0.00 -8.91 -12.34
C PHE A 427 -0.16 -9.62 -13.69
N TYR A 428 -1.16 -9.22 -14.48
CA TYR A 428 -1.37 -9.73 -15.82
C TYR A 428 -0.21 -9.37 -16.78
N SER A 429 0.21 -8.10 -16.86
CA SER A 429 1.39 -7.72 -17.65
C SER A 429 2.67 -8.34 -17.08
N ALA A 430 2.80 -8.49 -15.76
CA ALA A 430 3.94 -9.17 -15.15
C ALA A 430 4.07 -10.64 -15.58
N LEU A 431 2.98 -11.30 -15.97
CA LEU A 431 2.96 -12.65 -16.53
C LEU A 431 3.14 -12.69 -18.06
N GLY A 432 3.28 -11.52 -18.69
CA GLY A 432 3.41 -11.38 -20.15
C GLY A 432 2.08 -11.32 -20.88
N GLU A 433 1.00 -10.91 -20.20
CA GLU A 433 -0.35 -10.81 -20.77
C GLU A 433 -0.84 -12.14 -21.37
N ASP A 434 -0.56 -13.24 -20.65
CA ASP A 434 -0.97 -14.60 -21.01
C ASP A 434 -2.11 -15.07 -20.09
N ASP A 435 -3.32 -15.19 -20.65
CA ASP A 435 -4.52 -15.65 -19.95
C ASP A 435 -4.30 -16.98 -19.22
N ARG A 436 -3.55 -17.92 -19.82
CA ARG A 436 -3.29 -19.24 -19.22
C ARG A 436 -2.46 -19.10 -17.95
N LYS A 437 -1.46 -18.21 -17.97
CA LYS A 437 -0.65 -17.92 -16.78
C LYS A 437 -1.47 -17.23 -15.70
N LEU A 438 -2.32 -16.26 -16.06
CA LEU A 438 -3.18 -15.58 -15.08
C LEU A 438 -4.16 -16.55 -14.42
N LEU A 439 -4.79 -17.43 -15.20
CA LEU A 439 -5.72 -18.44 -14.69
C LEU A 439 -5.02 -19.46 -13.81
N LEU A 440 -3.85 -19.95 -14.21
CA LEU A 440 -3.07 -20.85 -13.38
C LEU A 440 -2.55 -20.16 -12.10
N ALA A 441 -2.09 -18.91 -12.18
CA ALA A 441 -1.70 -18.11 -11.01
C ALA A 441 -2.88 -17.97 -10.02
N ARG A 442 -4.09 -17.68 -10.54
CA ARG A 442 -5.30 -17.60 -9.72
C ARG A 442 -5.65 -18.95 -9.11
N ALA A 443 -5.58 -20.04 -9.86
CA ALA A 443 -5.84 -21.39 -9.36
C ALA A 443 -4.88 -21.77 -8.22
N ILE A 444 -3.58 -21.49 -8.39
CA ILE A 444 -2.56 -21.67 -7.35
C ILE A 444 -2.94 -20.85 -6.11
N GLN A 445 -3.20 -19.55 -6.28
CA GLN A 445 -3.55 -18.65 -5.18
C GLN A 445 -4.76 -19.15 -4.38
N LEU A 446 -5.84 -19.56 -5.05
CA LEU A 446 -7.07 -20.01 -4.39
C LEU A 446 -6.86 -21.32 -3.62
N PHE A 447 -5.89 -22.15 -4.02
CA PHE A 447 -5.53 -23.39 -3.33
C PHE A 447 -4.47 -23.22 -2.23
N MET A 448 -3.82 -22.06 -2.13
CA MET A 448 -2.95 -21.73 -1.00
C MET A 448 -3.77 -21.64 0.30
N PRO A 449 -3.23 -22.07 1.45
CA PRO A 449 -3.85 -21.76 2.74
C PRO A 449 -3.93 -20.24 2.95
N GLY A 450 -5.00 -19.78 3.59
CA GLY A 450 -5.26 -18.37 3.85
C GLY A 450 -6.45 -17.78 3.08
N ILE A 451 -6.70 -16.50 3.31
CA ILE A 451 -7.75 -15.71 2.66
C ILE A 451 -7.20 -15.15 1.33
N PRO A 452 -7.74 -15.55 0.16
CA PRO A 452 -7.30 -15.00 -1.11
C PRO A 452 -7.88 -13.60 -1.33
N GLN A 453 -6.99 -12.62 -1.43
CA GLN A 453 -7.29 -11.25 -1.85
C GLN A 453 -7.15 -11.13 -3.37
N ILE A 454 -8.19 -10.64 -4.02
CA ILE A 454 -8.29 -10.48 -5.47
C ILE A 454 -8.27 -8.98 -5.78
N TRP A 455 -7.23 -8.52 -6.48
CA TRP A 455 -7.16 -7.14 -6.96
C TRP A 455 -8.16 -6.95 -8.10
N TYR A 456 -8.93 -5.86 -8.08
CA TYR A 456 -9.96 -5.61 -9.10
C TYR A 456 -9.37 -5.63 -10.51
N LEU A 457 -8.18 -5.06 -10.70
CA LEU A 457 -7.57 -4.94 -12.02
C LEU A 457 -7.12 -6.31 -12.55
N ASP A 458 -6.62 -7.19 -11.67
CA ASP A 458 -6.28 -8.57 -12.04
C ASP A 458 -7.54 -9.39 -12.40
N LEU A 459 -8.66 -9.16 -11.70
CA LEU A 459 -9.93 -9.82 -12.02
C LEU A 459 -10.36 -9.54 -13.46
N PHE A 460 -10.11 -8.32 -13.94
CA PHE A 460 -10.44 -7.86 -15.28
C PHE A 460 -9.25 -7.89 -16.27
N ALA A 461 -8.22 -8.68 -15.98
CA ALA A 461 -7.01 -8.84 -16.81
C ALA A 461 -6.44 -7.49 -17.31
N GLY A 462 -6.43 -6.49 -16.41
CA GLY A 462 -5.95 -5.16 -16.72
C GLY A 462 -4.46 -5.14 -17.00
N ARG A 463 -4.04 -4.25 -17.90
CA ARG A 463 -2.66 -4.12 -18.36
C ARG A 463 -1.99 -2.90 -17.74
N ASN A 464 -0.68 -2.84 -17.86
CA ASN A 464 0.11 -1.69 -17.43
C ASN A 464 -0.39 -0.38 -18.04
N ASP A 465 -0.70 0.59 -17.19
CA ASP A 465 -1.06 1.96 -17.60
C ASP A 465 0.17 2.86 -17.61
N HIS A 466 0.90 2.79 -18.73
CA HIS A 466 2.12 3.56 -18.91
C HIS A 466 1.86 5.07 -18.85
N VAL A 467 0.72 5.52 -19.39
CA VAL A 467 0.34 6.93 -19.43
C VAL A 467 0.12 7.48 -18.02
N ALA A 468 -0.64 6.77 -17.18
CA ALA A 468 -0.84 7.15 -15.79
C ALA A 468 0.48 7.18 -15.01
N ALA A 469 1.33 6.18 -15.21
CA ALA A 469 2.62 6.09 -14.56
C ALA A 469 3.60 7.19 -14.98
N ASP A 470 3.57 7.65 -16.24
CA ASP A 470 4.44 8.72 -16.75
C ASP A 470 4.01 10.10 -16.26
N ARG A 471 2.71 10.35 -16.07
CA ARG A 471 2.20 11.65 -15.59
C ARG A 471 2.72 12.03 -14.20
N GLY A 472 2.90 11.06 -13.31
CA GLY A 472 3.37 11.30 -11.93
C GLY A 472 4.88 11.12 -11.72
N GLY A 473 5.66 10.90 -12.78
CA GLY A 473 7.08 10.58 -12.66
C GLY A 473 7.37 9.38 -11.74
N ALA A 474 8.52 9.37 -11.06
CA ALA A 474 8.92 8.29 -10.17
C ALA A 474 7.95 8.07 -8.99
N ALA A 475 7.28 9.13 -8.52
CA ALA A 475 6.27 9.06 -7.47
C ALA A 475 4.96 8.42 -7.96
N GLY A 476 4.64 8.55 -9.25
CA GLY A 476 3.45 8.01 -9.91
C GLY A 476 3.58 6.59 -10.45
N HIS A 477 4.73 5.92 -10.30
CA HIS A 477 4.94 4.57 -10.84
C HIS A 477 3.89 3.55 -10.38
N LYS A 478 3.29 3.73 -9.19
CA LYS A 478 2.22 2.84 -8.70
C LYS A 478 0.94 2.91 -9.55
N GLU A 479 0.68 4.05 -10.19
CA GLU A 479 -0.53 4.23 -11.02
C GLU A 479 -0.57 3.31 -12.24
N ILE A 480 0.57 2.70 -12.62
CA ILE A 480 0.64 1.66 -13.66
C ILE A 480 -0.31 0.48 -13.40
N ASN A 481 -0.67 0.24 -12.14
CA ASN A 481 -1.50 -0.87 -11.68
C ASN A 481 -2.79 -0.38 -10.98
N ARG A 482 -3.25 0.84 -11.26
CA ARG A 482 -4.40 1.44 -10.58
C ARG A 482 -5.39 2.12 -11.54
N SER A 483 -5.47 1.65 -12.78
CA SER A 483 -6.39 2.19 -13.78
C SER A 483 -7.86 2.01 -13.38
N ASN A 484 -8.58 3.11 -13.25
CA ASN A 484 -10.03 3.06 -13.10
C ASN A 484 -10.66 2.50 -14.38
N LEU A 485 -11.57 1.55 -14.23
CA LEU A 485 -12.28 0.92 -15.34
C LEU A 485 -13.68 1.53 -15.47
N SER A 486 -14.05 2.00 -16.66
CA SER A 486 -15.41 2.51 -16.88
C SER A 486 -16.46 1.39 -16.82
N ASN A 487 -17.72 1.74 -16.55
CA ASN A 487 -18.82 0.77 -16.53
C ASN A 487 -18.97 0.02 -17.87
N GLU A 488 -18.69 0.70 -19.00
CA GLU A 488 -18.67 0.08 -20.33
C GLU A 488 -17.52 -0.91 -20.51
N GLU A 489 -16.33 -0.58 -20.02
CA GLU A 489 -15.19 -1.51 -20.03
C GLU A 489 -15.48 -2.74 -19.18
N ILE A 490 -16.08 -2.56 -18.00
CA ILE A 490 -16.45 -3.65 -17.11
C ILE A 490 -17.45 -4.59 -17.79
N GLU A 491 -18.53 -4.05 -18.37
CA GLU A 491 -19.53 -4.87 -19.06
C GLU A 491 -18.90 -5.66 -20.23
N ALA A 492 -18.01 -5.02 -21.00
CA ALA A 492 -17.28 -5.71 -22.07
C ALA A 492 -16.36 -6.82 -21.54
N ARG A 493 -15.63 -6.57 -20.45
CA ARG A 493 -14.67 -7.52 -19.87
C ARG A 493 -15.34 -8.66 -19.10
N LEU A 494 -16.56 -8.50 -18.59
CA LEU A 494 -17.33 -9.61 -18.02
C LEU A 494 -17.63 -10.72 -19.06
N GLY A 495 -17.60 -10.39 -20.34
CA GLY A 495 -17.69 -11.35 -21.44
C GLY A 495 -16.38 -12.09 -21.77
N TRP A 496 -15.25 -11.70 -21.17
CA TRP A 496 -13.96 -12.32 -21.48
C TRP A 496 -13.82 -13.69 -20.81
N PRO A 497 -13.37 -14.74 -21.54
CA PRO A 497 -13.19 -16.08 -20.97
C PRO A 497 -12.31 -16.08 -19.71
N VAL A 498 -11.20 -15.34 -19.72
CA VAL A 498 -10.30 -15.23 -18.57
C VAL A 498 -10.99 -14.65 -17.31
N VAL A 499 -11.93 -13.72 -17.47
CA VAL A 499 -12.67 -13.13 -16.35
C VAL A 499 -13.71 -14.12 -15.82
N GLN A 500 -14.46 -14.76 -16.72
CA GLN A 500 -15.49 -15.75 -16.35
C GLN A 500 -14.89 -16.99 -15.67
N GLU A 501 -13.75 -17.48 -16.16
CA GLU A 501 -13.04 -18.60 -15.56
C GLU A 501 -12.47 -18.23 -14.17
N GLN A 502 -11.92 -17.02 -14.01
CA GLN A 502 -11.53 -16.52 -12.68
C GLN A 502 -12.73 -16.49 -11.71
N LEU A 503 -13.86 -15.91 -12.13
CA LEU A 503 -15.08 -15.84 -11.30
C LEU A 503 -15.61 -17.23 -10.93
N THR A 504 -15.52 -18.19 -11.85
CA THR A 504 -15.92 -19.59 -11.58
C THR A 504 -15.04 -20.22 -10.49
N MET A 505 -13.71 -20.06 -10.57
CA MET A 505 -12.79 -20.57 -9.55
C MET A 505 -12.96 -19.85 -8.22
N ILE A 506 -13.14 -18.53 -8.24
CA ILE A 506 -13.36 -17.70 -7.04
C ILE A 506 -14.65 -18.13 -6.32
N ARG A 507 -15.74 -18.35 -7.07
CA ARG A 507 -17.01 -18.86 -6.53
C ARG A 507 -16.82 -20.21 -5.87
N LEU A 508 -16.17 -21.16 -6.54
CA LEU A 508 -15.84 -22.47 -5.94
C LEU A 508 -15.06 -22.31 -4.64
N ARG A 509 -14.05 -21.43 -4.61
CA ARG A 509 -13.24 -21.17 -3.41
C ARG A 509 -14.04 -20.57 -2.26
N ASN A 510 -15.03 -19.74 -2.57
CA ASN A 510 -15.85 -19.05 -1.57
C ASN A 510 -17.02 -19.93 -1.05
N THR A 511 -17.49 -20.91 -1.83
CA THR A 511 -18.66 -21.72 -1.46
C THR A 511 -18.36 -23.18 -1.09
N SER A 512 -17.20 -23.72 -1.45
CA SER A 512 -16.87 -25.12 -1.13
C SER A 512 -16.37 -25.28 0.29
N ASP A 513 -17.02 -26.15 1.05
CA ASP A 513 -16.61 -26.51 2.42
C ASP A 513 -15.23 -27.17 2.48
N ALA A 514 -14.72 -27.73 1.38
CA ALA A 514 -13.42 -28.39 1.35
C ALA A 514 -12.29 -27.48 1.87
N PHE A 515 -12.36 -26.18 1.56
CA PHE A 515 -11.34 -25.19 1.96
C PHE A 515 -11.39 -24.79 3.44
N ASN A 516 -12.36 -25.30 4.22
CA ASN A 516 -12.42 -25.15 5.67
C ASN A 516 -11.62 -26.24 6.41
N GLY A 517 -11.03 -27.20 5.69
CA GLY A 517 -10.32 -28.33 6.26
C GLY A 517 -8.80 -28.26 6.07
N GLU A 518 -8.22 -29.38 5.66
CA GLU A 518 -6.76 -29.53 5.58
C GLU A 518 -6.28 -29.63 4.14
N LEU A 519 -5.18 -28.94 3.85
CA LEU A 519 -4.48 -29.05 2.58
C LEU A 519 -3.48 -30.22 2.60
N THR A 520 -3.60 -31.12 1.63
CA THR A 520 -2.62 -32.16 1.32
C THR A 520 -1.84 -31.79 0.05
N VAL A 521 -0.52 -31.87 0.14
CA VAL A 521 0.40 -31.73 -1.00
C VAL A 521 0.77 -33.13 -1.47
N HIS A 522 0.45 -33.46 -2.71
CA HIS A 522 0.74 -34.77 -3.28
C HIS A 522 2.05 -34.77 -4.08
N PRO A 523 2.79 -35.89 -4.11
CA PRO A 523 3.95 -36.03 -4.99
C PRO A 523 3.56 -35.81 -6.46
N ALA A 524 4.38 -35.05 -7.17
CA ALA A 524 4.24 -34.74 -8.59
C ALA A 524 5.61 -34.48 -9.22
N ALA A 525 5.66 -34.37 -10.56
CA ALA A 525 6.88 -33.97 -11.25
C ALA A 525 7.33 -32.55 -10.85
N PRO A 526 8.62 -32.16 -11.01
CA PRO A 526 9.13 -30.85 -10.57
C PRO A 526 8.45 -29.62 -11.20
N ASP A 527 7.77 -29.80 -12.33
CA ASP A 527 7.01 -28.81 -13.07
C ASP A 527 5.48 -29.01 -12.94
N CYS A 528 5.05 -29.89 -12.05
CA CYS A 528 3.64 -30.19 -11.82
C CYS A 528 3.26 -29.94 -10.36
N LEU A 529 2.08 -29.39 -10.14
CA LEU A 529 1.52 -29.13 -8.81
C LEU A 529 0.27 -29.98 -8.60
N HIS A 530 0.16 -30.62 -7.43
CA HIS A 530 -0.99 -31.45 -7.07
C HIS A 530 -1.38 -31.19 -5.60
N LEU A 531 -2.48 -30.47 -5.42
CA LEU A 531 -2.96 -29.98 -4.13
C LEU A 531 -4.40 -30.42 -3.91
N SER A 532 -4.72 -30.95 -2.73
CA SER A 532 -6.08 -31.36 -2.38
C SER A 532 -6.50 -30.84 -1.02
N TRP A 533 -7.63 -30.16 -0.96
CA TRP A 533 -8.33 -29.79 0.26
C TRP A 533 -9.40 -30.82 0.59
N HIS A 534 -9.54 -31.15 1.87
CA HIS A 534 -10.61 -32.03 2.37
C HIS A 534 -11.19 -31.53 3.68
N HIS A 535 -12.52 -31.50 3.77
CA HIS A 535 -13.26 -31.17 4.98
C HIS A 535 -14.61 -31.88 5.00
N GLN A 536 -14.87 -32.69 6.04
CA GLN A 536 -16.18 -33.30 6.31
C GLN A 536 -16.85 -33.97 5.08
N GLY A 537 -16.07 -34.69 4.26
CA GLY A 537 -16.58 -35.38 3.06
C GLY A 537 -16.55 -34.54 1.78
N SER A 538 -16.35 -33.23 1.87
CA SER A 538 -16.09 -32.35 0.73
C SER A 538 -14.61 -32.36 0.35
N THR A 539 -14.31 -32.36 -0.95
CA THR A 539 -12.94 -32.30 -1.50
C THR A 539 -12.83 -31.26 -2.61
N ALA A 540 -11.66 -30.65 -2.75
CA ALA A 540 -11.29 -29.84 -3.92
C ALA A 540 -9.83 -30.15 -4.28
N THR A 541 -9.56 -30.52 -5.53
CA THR A 541 -8.23 -30.96 -5.98
C THR A 541 -7.79 -30.20 -7.21
N LEU A 542 -6.63 -29.54 -7.12
CA LEU A 542 -5.93 -28.89 -8.22
C LEU A 542 -4.82 -29.80 -8.73
N ARG A 543 -4.80 -30.06 -10.04
CA ARG A 543 -3.67 -30.66 -10.76
C ARG A 543 -3.25 -29.70 -11.86
N ALA A 544 -2.00 -29.24 -11.84
CA ALA A 544 -1.49 -28.26 -12.79
C ALA A 544 -0.12 -28.67 -13.35
N ASN A 545 0.16 -28.25 -14.59
CA ASN A 545 1.47 -28.32 -15.22
C ASN A 545 1.96 -26.90 -15.53
N LEU A 546 3.08 -26.51 -14.94
CA LEU A 546 3.62 -25.15 -15.04
C LEU A 546 4.21 -24.85 -16.43
N ARG A 547 4.67 -25.86 -17.19
CA ARG A 547 5.20 -25.66 -18.56
C ARG A 547 4.11 -25.32 -19.56
N SER A 548 3.03 -26.10 -19.56
CA SER A 548 1.91 -25.88 -20.48
C SER A 548 0.89 -24.87 -19.96
N CYS A 549 0.99 -24.50 -18.67
CA CYS A 549 -0.01 -23.75 -17.92
C CYS A 549 -1.40 -24.43 -17.85
N ALA A 550 -1.50 -25.70 -18.26
CA ALA A 550 -2.76 -26.45 -18.21
C ALA A 550 -3.05 -26.92 -16.79
N PHE A 551 -4.32 -26.89 -16.40
CA PHE A 551 -4.75 -27.38 -15.10
C PHE A 551 -6.17 -27.93 -15.09
N THR A 552 -6.47 -28.70 -14.04
CA THR A 552 -7.80 -29.21 -13.74
C THR A 552 -8.09 -28.99 -12.26
N ILE A 553 -9.31 -28.57 -11.95
CA ILE A 553 -9.85 -28.51 -10.60
C ILE A 553 -11.06 -29.44 -10.55
N SER A 554 -10.98 -30.48 -9.72
CA SER A 554 -12.13 -31.35 -9.43
C SER A 554 -12.55 -31.14 -7.98
N ALA A 555 -13.80 -30.77 -7.75
CA ALA A 555 -14.39 -30.64 -6.44
C ALA A 555 -15.60 -31.56 -6.29
N ARG A 556 -15.80 -32.07 -5.07
CA ARG A 556 -16.94 -32.88 -4.69
C ARG A 556 -17.46 -32.37 -3.35
N ASP A 557 -18.77 -32.12 -3.23
CA ASP A 557 -19.37 -31.77 -1.95
C ASP A 557 -19.76 -33.02 -1.13
N ALA A 558 -20.19 -32.83 0.12
CA ALA A 558 -20.61 -33.92 1.00
C ALA A 558 -21.83 -34.72 0.48
N SER A 559 -22.63 -34.14 -0.43
CA SER A 559 -23.76 -34.83 -1.08
C SER A 559 -23.32 -35.70 -2.27
N GLY A 560 -22.08 -35.53 -2.73
CA GLY A 560 -21.52 -36.21 -3.88
C GLY A 560 -21.64 -35.42 -5.20
N ALA A 561 -22.12 -34.17 -5.17
CA ALA A 561 -22.17 -33.34 -6.36
C ALA A 561 -20.75 -32.93 -6.79
N GLU A 562 -20.46 -33.06 -8.09
CA GLU A 562 -19.13 -32.83 -8.62
C GLU A 562 -19.08 -31.53 -9.46
N THR A 563 -18.01 -30.77 -9.28
CA THR A 563 -17.65 -29.63 -10.13
C THR A 563 -16.30 -29.93 -10.77
N LEU A 564 -16.22 -29.80 -12.09
CA LEU A 564 -14.99 -29.98 -12.85
C LEU A 564 -14.70 -28.70 -13.65
N ILE A 565 -13.55 -28.09 -13.39
CA ILE A 565 -13.01 -26.97 -14.16
C ILE A 565 -11.78 -27.48 -14.89
N VAL A 566 -11.77 -27.36 -16.21
CA VAL A 566 -10.67 -27.82 -17.07
C VAL A 566 -10.17 -26.64 -17.88
N ASN A 567 -8.91 -26.27 -17.68
CA ASN A 567 -8.23 -25.35 -18.59
C ASN A 567 -7.19 -26.14 -19.40
N GLN A 568 -7.61 -26.51 -20.61
CA GLN A 568 -6.78 -27.18 -21.61
C GLN A 568 -6.67 -26.30 -22.86
N GLN A 569 -6.23 -25.04 -22.72
CA GLN A 569 -5.86 -24.25 -23.90
C GLN A 569 -4.43 -24.59 -24.32
N GLY A 570 -4.29 -25.81 -24.83
CA GLY A 570 -3.06 -26.39 -25.39
C GLY A 570 -3.30 -26.95 -26.79
N LYS A 571 -3.95 -26.19 -27.68
CA LYS A 571 -3.88 -26.36 -29.14
C LYS A 571 -4.09 -25.00 -29.81
N GLY A 572 -2.98 -24.34 -30.13
CA GLY A 572 -2.86 -23.23 -31.06
C GLY A 572 -1.51 -23.34 -31.70
#